data_AF-A0A914M8J3-F1
#
_entry.id   AF-A0A914M8J3-F1
#
_cell.length_a   1.000
_cell.length_b   1.000
_cell.length_c   1.000
_cell.angle_alpha   90.00
_cell.angle_beta   90.00
_cell.angle_gamma   90.00
#
_symmetry.space_group_name_H-M   'P 1'
#
loop_
_entity.id
_entity.type
_entity.pdbx_description
1 polymer ?
#
loop_
_entity_poly.entity_id
_entity_poly.type
_entity_poly.pdbx_seq_one_letter_code
_entity_poly.pdbx_strand_id
1 'polypeptide(L)'
;MNFKPKIPEYVKTNRFIIKLFQIFCGLIVHSSIGCLKWEGLCFKEDRNNIVAMINFCIILLNTSLYVLNFLKVNTVKFEKYSIIICNISLVVAIGFRQWYVIKIYKSAVSIYDPITMYICCIIFFFIWEYLIITKKALNNEGERKNNSNIINGKKNITINIKYSHGKRALIKLLQIIFGVIIFGVSALYSTSYNLSGLLFFVFNVNLIFIIINIGIVVRNYFNGAYYKFEKIYSIVGMVLSNICFLFMICFLIANHDILRHSRVENISMLIGSTHLSGIMTVLYLVDFIIMKKKLEN
;
A
#
# COMPACT_ATOMS: atom_id res chain seq x y z
N MET A 1 22.89 9.13 -34.20
CA MET A 1 22.84 9.76 -32.86
C MET A 1 22.25 8.76 -31.86
N ASN A 2 23.02 8.29 -30.89
CA ASN A 2 22.53 7.39 -29.84
C ASN A 2 21.76 8.19 -28.78
N PHE A 3 20.44 8.31 -28.95
CA PHE A 3 19.55 8.79 -27.91
C PHE A 3 19.45 7.71 -26.82
N LYS A 4 20.33 7.76 -25.81
CA LYS A 4 20.08 7.04 -24.56
C LYS A 4 19.10 7.89 -23.76
N PRO A 5 17.82 7.48 -23.58
CA PRO A 5 16.88 8.24 -22.78
C PRO A 5 17.40 8.34 -21.34
N LYS A 6 17.66 9.55 -20.87
CA LYS A 6 18.01 9.80 -19.48
C LYS A 6 16.75 9.55 -18.64
N ILE A 7 16.73 8.42 -17.93
CA ILE A 7 15.66 8.10 -16.97
C ILE A 7 15.58 9.24 -15.95
N PRO A 8 14.39 9.86 -15.74
CA PRO A 8 14.24 10.95 -14.79
C PRO A 8 14.66 10.49 -13.39
N GLU A 9 15.45 11.33 -12.73
CA GLU A 9 16.00 11.06 -11.39
C GLU A 9 14.90 10.75 -10.36
N TYR A 10 13.72 11.33 -10.53
CA TYR A 10 12.53 11.07 -9.72
C TYR A 10 12.12 9.60 -9.71
N VAL A 11 12.16 8.91 -10.87
CA VAL A 11 11.81 7.48 -11.03
C VAL A 11 12.73 6.59 -10.18
N LYS A 12 13.95 7.05 -9.90
CA LYS A 12 14.91 6.29 -9.08
C LYS A 12 14.66 6.45 -7.58
N THR A 13 13.78 7.35 -7.14
CA THR A 13 13.54 7.63 -5.71
C THR A 13 12.44 6.76 -5.11
N ASN A 14 12.49 6.54 -3.79
CA ASN A 14 11.40 5.90 -3.05
C ASN A 14 10.09 6.70 -3.13
N ARG A 15 10.17 8.00 -3.40
CA ARG A 15 9.02 8.91 -3.50
C ARG A 15 8.13 8.60 -4.70
N PHE A 16 8.73 8.22 -5.83
CA PHE A 16 7.99 7.77 -7.01
C PHE A 16 7.10 6.57 -6.67
N ILE A 17 7.65 5.59 -5.95
CA ILE A 17 6.96 4.37 -5.55
C ILE A 17 5.82 4.71 -4.57
N ILE A 18 6.09 5.56 -3.58
CA ILE A 18 5.07 5.97 -2.59
C ILE A 18 3.90 6.69 -3.25
N LYS A 19 4.14 7.66 -4.16
CA LYS A 19 3.05 8.34 -4.87
C LYS A 19 2.23 7.39 -5.73
N LEU A 20 2.88 6.44 -6.39
CA LEU A 20 2.20 5.40 -7.15
C LEU A 20 1.27 4.57 -6.25
N PHE A 21 1.74 4.16 -5.06
CA PHE A 21 0.89 3.46 -4.08
C PHE A 21 -0.27 4.31 -3.57
N GLN A 22 -0.04 5.59 -3.26
CA GLN A 22 -1.12 6.49 -2.86
C GLN A 22 -2.22 6.57 -3.92
N ILE A 23 -1.86 6.67 -5.21
CA ILE A 23 -2.81 6.68 -6.33
C ILE A 23 -3.55 5.35 -6.45
N PHE A 24 -2.84 4.22 -6.45
CA PHE A 24 -3.46 2.90 -6.56
C PHE A 24 -4.38 2.57 -5.37
N CYS A 25 -3.96 2.83 -4.14
CA CYS A 25 -4.79 2.66 -2.95
C CYS A 25 -6.00 3.60 -3.00
N GLY A 26 -5.82 4.85 -3.43
CA GLY A 26 -6.92 5.79 -3.63
C GLY A 26 -7.95 5.25 -4.64
N LEU A 27 -7.50 4.72 -5.78
CA LEU A 27 -8.39 4.11 -6.79
C LEU A 27 -9.15 2.90 -6.24
N ILE A 28 -8.52 2.07 -5.40
CA ILE A 28 -9.18 0.95 -4.71
C ILE A 28 -10.27 1.46 -3.77
N VAL A 29 -9.98 2.48 -2.95
CA VAL A 29 -10.97 3.09 -2.07
C VAL A 29 -12.13 3.67 -2.89
N HIS A 30 -11.82 4.40 -3.96
CA HIS A 30 -12.84 5.02 -4.80
C HIS A 30 -13.75 3.98 -5.49
N SER A 31 -13.16 2.92 -6.08
CA SER A 31 -13.93 1.84 -6.70
C SER A 31 -14.76 1.06 -5.68
N SER A 32 -14.22 0.82 -4.48
CA SER A 32 -14.93 0.11 -3.39
C SER A 32 -16.11 0.89 -2.82
N ILE A 33 -16.04 2.23 -2.81
CA ILE A 33 -17.14 3.09 -2.36
C ILE A 33 -18.15 3.33 -3.50
N GLY A 34 -17.66 3.56 -4.73
CA GLY A 34 -18.46 3.96 -5.88
C GLY A 34 -19.25 2.83 -6.56
N CYS A 35 -18.83 1.57 -6.45
CA CYS A 35 -19.46 0.44 -7.15
C CYS A 35 -20.54 -0.30 -6.35
N LEU A 36 -21.01 0.24 -5.22
CA LEU A 36 -22.02 -0.44 -4.39
C LEU A 36 -23.39 -0.57 -5.08
N LYS A 37 -23.70 0.21 -6.13
CA LYS A 37 -24.83 -0.03 -7.06
C LYS A 37 -24.54 0.52 -8.47
N TRP A 38 -24.35 -0.37 -9.45
CA TRP A 38 -24.28 -0.04 -10.88
C TRP A 38 -25.66 0.30 -11.49
N GLU A 39 -26.67 0.58 -10.67
CA GLU A 39 -28.03 0.96 -11.08
C GLU A 39 -28.21 2.49 -11.13
N GLY A 40 -27.22 3.20 -11.68
CA GLY A 40 -27.36 4.62 -12.07
C GLY A 40 -27.53 5.63 -10.92
N LEU A 41 -27.41 5.22 -9.66
CA LEU A 41 -27.59 6.08 -8.50
C LEU A 41 -26.46 5.88 -7.48
N CYS A 42 -25.22 6.09 -7.93
CA CYS A 42 -24.02 6.18 -7.08
C CYS A 42 -24.06 7.32 -6.04
N PHE A 43 -25.17 8.08 -5.98
CA PHE A 43 -25.29 9.30 -5.18
C PHE A 43 -26.52 9.34 -4.25
N LYS A 44 -27.18 8.22 -3.95
CA LYS A 44 -28.40 8.25 -3.12
C LYS A 44 -28.18 8.55 -1.63
N GLU A 45 -26.96 8.40 -1.10
CA GLU A 45 -26.64 8.75 0.29
C GLU A 45 -25.48 9.74 0.38
N ASP A 46 -25.79 10.95 0.81
CA ASP A 46 -24.90 12.13 0.77
C ASP A 46 -23.51 11.90 1.42
N ARG A 47 -23.41 10.97 2.39
CA ARG A 47 -22.23 10.85 3.27
C ARG A 47 -21.11 10.02 2.66
N ASN A 48 -21.42 8.84 2.09
CA ASN A 48 -20.41 8.05 1.38
C ASN A 48 -19.95 8.78 0.11
N ASN A 49 -20.83 9.58 -0.49
CA ASN A 49 -20.49 10.44 -1.64
C ASN A 49 -19.41 11.47 -1.27
N ILE A 50 -19.52 12.11 -0.10
CA ILE A 50 -18.51 13.05 0.39
C ILE A 50 -17.16 12.34 0.55
N VAL A 51 -17.12 11.13 1.13
CA VAL A 51 -15.89 10.33 1.27
C VAL A 51 -15.31 9.97 -0.10
N ALA A 52 -16.14 9.52 -1.04
CA ALA A 52 -15.74 9.17 -2.40
C ALA A 52 -15.20 10.39 -3.17
N MET A 53 -15.85 11.55 -3.03
CA MET A 53 -15.47 12.81 -3.67
C MET A 53 -14.16 13.35 -3.11
N ILE A 54 -14.00 13.37 -1.78
CA ILE A 54 -12.74 13.75 -1.13
C ILE A 54 -11.59 12.86 -1.63
N ASN A 55 -11.79 11.54 -1.62
CA ASN A 55 -10.78 10.60 -2.08
C ASN A 55 -10.45 10.80 -3.58
N PHE A 56 -11.46 11.06 -4.43
CA PHE A 56 -11.25 11.33 -5.85
C PHE A 56 -10.44 12.61 -6.08
N CYS A 57 -10.76 13.71 -5.39
CA CYS A 57 -9.98 14.95 -5.46
C CYS A 57 -8.52 14.72 -5.04
N ILE A 58 -8.28 13.89 -4.03
CA ILE A 58 -6.92 13.53 -3.59
C ILE A 58 -6.18 12.72 -4.66
N ILE A 59 -6.84 11.77 -5.32
CA ILE A 59 -6.24 11.02 -6.45
C ILE A 59 -5.84 11.96 -7.57
N LEU A 60 -6.72 12.89 -7.97
CA LEU A 60 -6.42 13.88 -9.01
C LEU A 60 -5.23 14.77 -8.63
N LEU A 61 -5.22 15.26 -7.39
CA LEU A 61 -4.13 16.10 -6.88
C LEU A 61 -2.80 15.32 -6.84
N ASN A 62 -2.81 14.08 -6.35
CA ASN A 62 -1.63 13.22 -6.32
C ASN A 62 -1.13 12.86 -7.72
N THR A 63 -2.03 12.58 -8.66
CA THR A 63 -1.68 12.31 -10.06
C THR A 63 -1.04 13.55 -10.69
N SER A 64 -1.60 14.73 -10.43
CA SER A 64 -1.03 16.01 -10.89
C SER A 64 0.37 16.24 -10.31
N LEU A 65 0.55 16.06 -9.00
CA LEU A 65 1.86 16.17 -8.34
C LEU A 65 2.86 15.13 -8.85
N TYR A 66 2.40 13.91 -9.15
CA TYR A 66 3.21 12.85 -9.73
C TYR A 66 3.73 13.25 -11.12
N VAL A 67 2.88 13.80 -11.98
CA VAL A 67 3.26 14.34 -13.30
C VAL A 67 4.21 15.53 -13.16
N LEU A 68 3.91 16.49 -12.29
CA LEU A 68 4.78 17.67 -12.06
C LEU A 68 6.16 17.29 -11.52
N ASN A 69 6.23 16.28 -10.63
CA ASN A 69 7.49 15.75 -10.12
C ASN A 69 8.28 15.00 -11.21
N PHE A 70 7.59 14.29 -12.10
CA PHE A 70 8.20 13.65 -13.25
C PHE A 70 8.83 14.68 -14.21
N LEU A 71 8.15 15.80 -14.42
CA LEU A 71 8.61 16.93 -15.24
C LEU A 71 9.64 17.84 -14.54
N LYS A 72 9.97 17.58 -13.26
CA LYS A 72 10.86 18.41 -12.42
C LYS A 72 10.41 19.89 -12.26
N VAL A 73 9.11 20.18 -12.43
CA VAL A 73 8.57 21.54 -12.33
C VAL A 73 8.22 21.92 -10.88
N ASN A 74 8.00 20.92 -10.03
CA ASN A 74 7.38 21.15 -8.73
C ASN A 74 8.35 21.68 -7.66
N THR A 75 7.86 22.60 -6.81
CA THR A 75 8.61 23.08 -5.65
C THR A 75 8.35 22.21 -4.43
N VAL A 76 9.40 21.94 -3.66
CA VAL A 76 9.33 21.12 -2.44
C VAL A 76 8.35 21.69 -1.40
N LYS A 77 8.20 23.02 -1.36
CA LYS A 77 7.27 23.70 -0.46
C LYS A 77 5.81 23.41 -0.83
N PHE A 78 5.45 23.55 -2.11
CA PHE A 78 4.09 23.27 -2.59
C PHE A 78 3.66 21.84 -2.26
N GLU A 79 4.55 20.88 -2.51
CA GLU A 79 4.26 19.47 -2.24
C GLU A 79 4.05 19.16 -0.76
N LYS A 80 4.80 19.80 0.15
CA LYS A 80 4.57 19.68 1.59
C LYS A 80 3.16 20.14 1.98
N TYR A 81 2.72 21.30 1.46
CA TYR A 81 1.38 21.81 1.73
C TYR A 81 0.30 20.89 1.18
N SER A 82 0.45 20.39 -0.04
CA SER A 82 -0.51 19.43 -0.61
C SER A 82 -0.64 18.16 0.24
N ILE A 83 0.47 17.60 0.74
CA ILE A 83 0.45 16.41 1.60
C ILE A 83 -0.32 16.67 2.91
N ILE A 84 -0.10 17.84 3.53
CA ILE A 84 -0.80 18.22 4.76
C ILE A 84 -2.31 18.33 4.50
N ILE A 85 -2.69 19.03 3.43
CA ILE A 85 -4.10 19.21 3.04
C ILE A 85 -4.75 17.85 2.78
N CYS A 86 -4.10 16.96 1.99
CA CYS A 86 -4.60 15.61 1.74
C CYS A 86 -4.82 14.80 3.02
N ASN A 87 -3.87 14.85 3.97
CA ASN A 87 -4.01 14.14 5.24
C ASN A 87 -5.21 14.65 6.05
N ILE A 88 -5.37 15.96 6.17
CA ILE A 88 -6.51 16.58 6.88
C ILE A 88 -7.83 16.13 6.22
N SER A 89 -7.90 16.20 4.89
CA SER A 89 -9.09 15.75 4.15
C SER A 89 -9.39 14.26 4.34
N LEU A 90 -8.39 13.38 4.39
CA LEU A 90 -8.60 11.95 4.65
C LEU A 90 -9.07 11.68 6.08
N VAL A 91 -8.60 12.43 7.07
CA VAL A 91 -9.10 12.32 8.45
C VAL A 91 -10.58 12.71 8.51
N VAL A 92 -10.99 13.78 7.83
CA VAL A 92 -12.40 14.15 7.70
C VAL A 92 -13.20 13.04 7.01
N ALA A 93 -12.65 12.43 5.96
CA ALA A 93 -13.26 11.32 5.25
C ALA A 93 -13.46 10.08 6.15
N ILE A 94 -12.50 9.77 7.04
CA ILE A 94 -12.67 8.72 8.06
C ILE A 94 -13.85 9.05 8.99
N GLY A 95 -13.95 10.29 9.45
CA GLY A 95 -15.06 10.71 10.33
C GLY A 95 -16.43 10.48 9.68
N PHE A 96 -16.60 10.90 8.43
CA PHE A 96 -17.83 10.65 7.68
C PHE A 96 -18.11 9.16 7.46
N ARG A 97 -17.07 8.38 7.14
CA ARG A 97 -17.20 6.93 6.93
C ARG A 97 -17.61 6.22 8.21
N GLN A 98 -16.97 6.53 9.33
CA GLN A 98 -17.29 5.93 10.63
C GLN A 98 -18.70 6.32 11.09
N TRP A 99 -19.11 7.57 10.86
CA TRP A 99 -20.50 7.97 11.15
C TRP A 99 -21.50 7.15 10.32
N TYR A 100 -21.25 6.97 9.03
CA TYR A 100 -22.10 6.13 8.18
C TYR A 100 -22.21 4.69 8.71
N VAL A 101 -21.06 4.10 9.04
CA VAL A 101 -20.97 2.72 9.52
C VAL A 101 -21.69 2.52 10.87
N ILE A 102 -21.50 3.43 11.83
CA ILE A 102 -22.19 3.40 13.13
C ILE A 102 -23.71 3.46 12.96
N LYS A 103 -24.20 4.34 12.07
CA LYS A 103 -25.64 4.51 11.82
C LYS A 103 -26.29 3.22 11.32
N ILE A 104 -25.60 2.46 10.47
CA ILE A 104 -26.17 1.28 9.81
C ILE A 104 -26.02 0.03 10.65
N TYR A 105 -24.85 -0.22 11.24
CA TYR A 105 -24.54 -1.51 11.84
C TYR A 105 -24.93 -1.63 13.30
N LYS A 106 -25.17 -0.50 14.01
CA LYS A 106 -25.52 -0.47 15.44
C LYS A 106 -24.64 -1.36 16.35
N SER A 107 -23.42 -1.70 15.90
CA SER A 107 -22.52 -2.69 16.50
C SER A 107 -21.09 -2.17 16.46
N ALA A 108 -20.37 -2.31 17.57
CA ALA A 108 -18.98 -1.87 17.73
C ALA A 108 -17.99 -2.65 16.85
N VAL A 109 -18.35 -3.86 16.37
CA VAL A 109 -17.50 -4.66 15.47
C VAL A 109 -17.35 -3.98 14.10
N SER A 110 -18.26 -3.06 13.74
CA SER A 110 -18.22 -2.32 12.49
C SER A 110 -17.12 -1.26 12.39
N ILE A 111 -16.42 -0.94 13.49
CA ILE A 111 -15.32 0.04 13.51
C ILE A 111 -14.15 -0.39 12.59
N TYR A 112 -13.98 -1.70 12.38
CA TYR A 112 -12.95 -2.28 11.50
C TYR A 112 -13.39 -2.42 10.03
N ASP A 113 -14.17 -1.45 9.53
CA ASP A 113 -14.53 -1.37 8.13
C ASP A 113 -13.25 -1.27 7.25
N PRO A 114 -13.05 -2.18 6.28
CA PRO A 114 -11.82 -2.23 5.51
C PRO A 114 -11.60 -0.98 4.68
N ILE A 115 -12.66 -0.30 4.24
CA ILE A 115 -12.55 1.00 3.54
C ILE A 115 -11.86 2.02 4.44
N THR A 116 -12.25 2.08 5.72
CA THR A 116 -11.55 2.91 6.71
C THR A 116 -10.10 2.49 6.87
N MET A 117 -9.80 1.19 6.94
CA MET A 117 -8.40 0.71 6.99
C MET A 117 -7.60 1.16 5.76
N TYR A 118 -8.15 1.08 4.55
CA TYR A 118 -7.46 1.56 3.35
C TYR A 118 -7.20 3.06 3.40
N ILE A 119 -8.16 3.85 3.87
CA ILE A 119 -7.96 5.30 4.06
C ILE A 119 -6.82 5.55 5.07
N CYS A 120 -6.77 4.80 6.17
CA CYS A 120 -5.66 4.85 7.13
C CYS A 120 -4.31 4.48 6.49
N CYS A 121 -4.26 3.46 5.63
CA CYS A 121 -3.05 3.11 4.89
C CYS A 121 -2.60 4.25 3.96
N ILE A 122 -3.53 4.94 3.30
CA ILE A 122 -3.22 6.11 2.45
C ILE A 122 -2.65 7.24 3.29
N ILE A 123 -3.24 7.55 4.46
CA ILE A 123 -2.72 8.55 5.41
C ILE A 123 -1.28 8.18 5.82
N PHE A 124 -1.04 6.92 6.16
CA PHE A 124 0.30 6.45 6.51
C PHE A 124 1.31 6.71 5.39
N PHE A 125 0.95 6.47 4.12
CA PHE A 125 1.83 6.77 2.99
C PHE A 125 2.08 8.26 2.81
N PHE A 126 1.09 9.12 3.06
CA PHE A 126 1.27 10.57 3.02
C PHE A 126 2.19 11.07 4.14
N ILE A 127 2.02 10.57 5.37
CA ILE A 127 2.92 10.89 6.49
C ILE A 127 4.34 10.44 6.16
N TRP A 128 4.52 9.24 5.62
CA TRP A 128 5.83 8.76 5.21
C TRP A 128 6.45 9.65 4.13
N GLU A 129 5.68 10.04 3.10
CA GLU A 129 6.16 10.97 2.09
C GLU A 129 6.63 12.29 2.71
N TYR A 130 5.85 12.85 3.63
CA TYR A 130 6.19 14.07 4.36
C TYR A 130 7.53 13.94 5.13
N LEU A 131 7.75 12.82 5.81
CA LEU A 131 8.99 12.55 6.54
C LEU A 131 10.21 12.48 5.60
N ILE A 132 10.06 11.84 4.44
CA ILE A 132 11.15 11.75 3.44
C ILE A 132 11.51 13.15 2.92
N ILE A 133 10.51 13.96 2.60
CA ILE A 133 10.73 15.32 2.09
C ILE A 133 11.39 16.20 3.15
N THR A 134 10.94 16.11 4.40
CA THR A 134 11.49 16.92 5.51
C THR A 134 12.92 16.53 5.83
N LYS A 135 13.23 15.23 5.85
CA LYS A 135 14.61 14.76 6.07
C LYS A 135 15.55 15.18 4.95
N LYS A 136 15.10 15.16 3.69
CA LYS A 136 15.92 15.63 2.56
C LYS A 136 16.22 17.13 2.64
N ALA A 137 15.27 17.93 3.11
CA ALA A 137 15.49 19.36 3.34
C ALA A 137 16.54 19.61 4.43
N LEU A 138 16.44 18.90 5.57
CA LEU A 138 17.39 19.03 6.67
C LEU A 138 18.81 18.59 6.29
N ASN A 139 18.96 17.51 5.53
CA ASN A 139 20.28 17.05 5.07
C ASN A 139 20.94 18.05 4.12
N ASN A 140 20.17 18.66 3.22
CA ASN A 140 20.70 19.67 2.29
C ASN A 140 21.13 20.96 3.03
N GLU A 141 20.45 21.32 4.13
CA GLU A 141 20.86 22.43 5.00
C GLU A 141 22.06 22.07 5.89
N GLY A 142 22.14 20.81 6.34
CA GLY A 142 23.26 20.26 7.09
C GLY A 142 24.54 20.15 6.26
N GLU A 143 24.47 19.69 5.01
CA GLU A 143 25.62 19.66 4.09
C GLU A 143 26.12 21.06 3.74
N ARG A 144 25.23 22.06 3.64
CA ARG A 144 25.63 23.47 3.52
C ARG A 144 26.38 24.00 4.75
N LYS A 145 26.08 23.50 5.96
CA LYS A 145 26.74 23.88 7.22
C LYS A 145 27.96 23.01 7.57
N ASN A 146 28.03 21.78 7.07
CA ASN A 146 29.14 20.86 7.32
C ASN A 146 30.29 21.01 6.31
N ASN A 147 30.07 21.60 5.14
CA ASN A 147 31.18 22.03 4.27
C ASN A 147 32.05 23.13 4.90
N SER A 148 31.64 23.69 6.05
CA SER A 148 32.48 24.57 6.88
C SER A 148 33.17 23.87 8.06
N ASN A 149 32.84 22.63 8.42
CA ASN A 149 33.42 21.95 9.58
C ASN A 149 33.21 20.43 9.52
N ILE A 150 34.20 19.67 9.03
CA ILE A 150 34.32 18.25 9.39
C ILE A 150 35.78 17.86 9.61
N ILE A 151 36.14 17.68 10.89
CA ILE A 151 37.09 16.67 11.35
C ILE A 151 36.41 15.83 12.45
N ASN A 152 36.67 14.53 12.41
CA ASN A 152 36.48 13.47 13.42
C ASN A 152 35.10 12.80 13.61
N GLY A 153 34.97 11.62 12.98
CA GLY A 153 35.39 10.37 13.63
C GLY A 153 34.65 9.92 14.90
N LYS A 154 33.55 9.17 14.74
CA LYS A 154 33.09 8.20 15.76
C LYS A 154 32.40 7.01 15.11
N LYS A 155 32.93 5.81 15.36
CA LYS A 155 32.35 4.52 14.94
C LYS A 155 31.16 4.21 15.85
N ASN A 156 29.96 4.49 15.36
CA ASN A 156 28.71 4.07 15.97
C ASN A 156 28.34 2.65 15.49
N ILE A 157 27.63 1.91 16.36
CA ILE A 157 26.92 0.67 16.02
C ILE A 157 26.28 0.87 14.65
N THR A 158 26.78 0.13 13.66
CA THR A 158 26.39 0.32 12.26
C THR A 158 25.06 -0.38 12.06
N ILE A 159 24.00 0.18 12.64
CA ILE A 159 22.64 -0.07 12.18
C ILE A 159 22.73 0.09 10.67
N ASN A 160 22.34 -0.93 9.92
CA ASN A 160 22.40 -0.89 8.47
C ASN A 160 21.26 0.01 7.96
N ILE A 161 21.40 1.33 8.21
CA ILE A 161 20.48 2.39 7.78
C ILE A 161 20.29 2.32 6.25
N LYS A 162 21.28 1.76 5.54
CA LYS A 162 21.24 1.48 4.11
C LYS A 162 20.14 0.49 3.72
N TYR A 163 19.84 -0.50 4.57
CA TYR A 163 18.74 -1.44 4.34
C TYR A 163 17.39 -0.79 4.64
N SER A 164 17.25 -0.09 5.77
CA SER A 164 16.01 0.62 6.16
C SER A 164 15.51 1.61 5.09
N HIS A 165 16.42 2.24 4.32
CA HIS A 165 16.07 3.16 3.22
C HIS A 165 16.06 2.53 1.83
N GLY A 166 16.36 1.23 1.71
CA GLY A 166 16.37 0.54 0.43
C GLY A 166 14.95 0.30 -0.10
N LYS A 167 14.76 0.44 -1.43
CA LYS A 167 13.51 0.09 -2.13
C LYS A 167 12.94 -1.27 -1.72
N ARG A 168 13.82 -2.19 -1.32
CA ARG A 168 13.49 -3.55 -0.91
C ARG A 168 12.87 -3.65 0.49
N ALA A 169 13.35 -2.87 1.46
CA ALA A 169 12.74 -2.84 2.79
C ALA A 169 11.29 -2.29 2.70
N LEU A 170 11.08 -1.30 1.83
CA LEU A 170 9.73 -0.80 1.53
C LEU A 170 8.84 -1.89 0.95
N ILE A 171 9.31 -2.65 -0.04
CA ILE A 171 8.53 -3.75 -0.64
C ILE A 171 8.18 -4.81 0.41
N LYS A 172 9.12 -5.19 1.28
CA LYS A 172 8.86 -6.17 2.35
C LYS A 172 7.84 -5.66 3.35
N LEU A 173 7.92 -4.38 3.73
CA LEU A 173 6.93 -3.77 4.63
C LEU A 173 5.54 -3.75 3.99
N LEU A 174 5.45 -3.39 2.71
CA LEU A 174 4.19 -3.42 1.96
C LEU A 174 3.62 -4.84 1.86
N GLN A 175 4.47 -5.84 1.65
CA GLN A 175 4.06 -7.25 1.64
C GLN A 175 3.48 -7.68 3.00
N ILE A 176 4.05 -7.20 4.12
CA ILE A 176 3.52 -7.44 5.46
C ILE A 176 2.16 -6.77 5.63
N ILE A 177 2.06 -5.48 5.32
CA ILE A 177 0.84 -4.69 5.52
C ILE A 177 -0.33 -5.29 4.71
N PHE A 178 -0.14 -5.53 3.42
CA PHE A 178 -1.19 -6.11 2.59
C PHE A 178 -1.47 -7.56 2.96
N GLY A 179 -0.45 -8.33 3.34
CA GLY A 179 -0.62 -9.68 3.87
C GLY A 179 -1.56 -9.69 5.09
N VAL A 180 -1.34 -8.79 6.06
CA VAL A 180 -2.18 -8.67 7.27
C VAL A 180 -3.63 -8.33 6.91
N ILE A 181 -3.85 -7.41 5.95
CA ILE A 181 -5.20 -7.04 5.54
C ILE A 181 -5.90 -8.22 4.86
N ILE A 182 -5.25 -8.90 3.91
CA ILE A 182 -5.82 -10.07 3.23
C ILE A 182 -6.11 -11.19 4.25
N PHE A 183 -5.18 -11.42 5.18
CA PHE A 183 -5.34 -12.38 6.27
C PHE A 183 -6.57 -12.06 7.12
N GLY A 184 -6.71 -10.82 7.59
CA GLY A 184 -7.83 -10.40 8.42
C GLY A 184 -9.18 -10.52 7.71
N VAL A 185 -9.26 -10.10 6.45
CA VAL A 185 -10.50 -10.25 5.65
C VAL A 185 -10.81 -11.73 5.43
N SER A 186 -9.84 -12.55 5.03
CA SER A 186 -10.05 -13.98 4.79
C SER A 186 -10.51 -14.71 6.07
N ALA A 187 -9.99 -14.33 7.24
CA ALA A 187 -10.40 -14.87 8.53
C ALA A 187 -11.87 -14.55 8.86
N LEU A 188 -12.28 -13.29 8.67
CA LEU A 188 -13.64 -12.85 8.90
C LEU A 188 -14.64 -13.60 8.00
N TYR A 189 -14.29 -13.82 6.73
CA TYR A 189 -15.15 -14.60 5.82
C TYR A 189 -15.19 -16.09 6.16
N SER A 190 -14.04 -16.68 6.47
CA SER A 190 -13.97 -18.10 6.81
C SER A 190 -14.82 -18.44 8.03
N THR A 191 -14.85 -17.55 9.03
CA THR A 191 -15.67 -17.74 10.24
C THR A 191 -17.15 -17.48 10.01
N SER A 192 -17.49 -16.50 9.16
CA SER A 192 -18.88 -16.06 8.97
C SER A 192 -19.70 -16.98 8.07
N TYR A 193 -19.08 -17.66 7.11
CA TYR A 193 -19.81 -18.45 6.11
C TYR A 193 -19.54 -19.96 6.17
N ASN A 194 -18.79 -20.42 7.17
CA ASN A 194 -18.39 -21.82 7.31
C ASN A 194 -17.79 -22.40 6.01
N LEU A 195 -17.21 -21.53 5.17
CA LEU A 195 -16.72 -21.85 3.84
C LEU A 195 -15.33 -22.48 3.98
N SER A 196 -15.34 -23.80 4.18
CA SER A 196 -14.16 -24.64 4.34
C SER A 196 -13.53 -24.90 2.96
N GLY A 197 -12.31 -24.41 2.76
CA GLY A 197 -11.53 -24.73 1.55
C GLY A 197 -10.72 -23.55 1.04
N LEU A 198 -11.18 -22.90 -0.03
CA LEU A 198 -10.39 -21.92 -0.78
C LEU A 198 -9.99 -20.69 0.04
N LEU A 199 -10.92 -20.08 0.77
CA LEU A 199 -10.62 -18.93 1.63
C LEU A 199 -9.72 -19.31 2.82
N PHE A 200 -9.92 -20.50 3.37
CA PHE A 200 -9.06 -21.03 4.44
C PHE A 200 -7.62 -21.26 3.94
N PHE A 201 -7.45 -21.73 2.71
CA PHE A 201 -6.13 -21.82 2.08
C PHE A 201 -5.48 -20.45 1.90
N VAL A 202 -6.21 -19.47 1.35
CA VAL A 202 -5.73 -18.09 1.17
C VAL A 202 -5.33 -17.48 2.52
N PHE A 203 -6.14 -17.71 3.57
CA PHE A 203 -5.85 -17.29 4.93
C PHE A 203 -4.51 -17.84 5.44
N ASN A 204 -4.30 -19.17 5.36
CA ASN A 204 -3.10 -19.81 5.88
C ASN A 204 -1.84 -19.40 5.11
N VAL A 205 -1.92 -19.30 3.78
CA VAL A 205 -0.78 -18.87 2.96
C VAL A 205 -0.38 -17.43 3.27
N ASN A 206 -1.34 -16.52 3.44
CA ASN A 206 -1.04 -15.13 3.80
C ASN A 206 -0.42 -15.01 5.19
N LEU A 207 -0.85 -15.81 6.17
CA LEU A 207 -0.21 -15.86 7.49
C LEU A 207 1.27 -16.25 7.39
N ILE A 208 1.57 -17.30 6.61
CA ILE A 208 2.95 -17.75 6.36
C ILE A 208 3.77 -16.63 5.70
N PHE A 209 3.21 -15.91 4.73
CA PHE A 209 3.89 -14.78 4.11
C PHE A 209 4.20 -13.65 5.08
N ILE A 210 3.27 -13.30 5.97
CA ILE A 210 3.49 -12.28 7.01
C ILE A 210 4.66 -12.69 7.90
N ILE A 211 4.63 -13.92 8.44
CA ILE A 211 5.67 -14.44 9.34
C ILE A 211 7.04 -14.43 8.65
N ILE A 212 7.14 -14.92 7.42
CA ILE A 212 8.41 -14.97 6.70
C ILE A 212 8.91 -13.56 6.36
N ASN A 213 8.03 -12.65 5.91
CA ASN A 213 8.46 -11.28 5.61
C ASN A 213 8.92 -10.53 6.86
N ILE A 214 8.25 -10.69 8.01
CA ILE A 214 8.71 -10.14 9.30
C ILE A 214 10.10 -10.71 9.63
N GLY A 215 10.26 -12.03 9.54
CA GLY A 215 11.55 -12.69 9.77
C GLY A 215 12.67 -12.16 8.86
N ILE A 216 12.39 -11.93 7.58
CA ILE A 216 13.34 -11.36 6.61
C ILE A 216 13.68 -9.91 6.98
N VAL A 217 12.69 -9.09 7.34
CA VAL A 217 12.91 -7.69 7.74
C VAL A 217 13.78 -7.62 9.00
N VAL A 218 13.45 -8.39 10.04
CA VAL A 218 14.22 -8.48 11.29
C VAL A 218 15.64 -8.98 10.99
N ARG A 219 15.77 -10.08 10.25
CA ARG A 219 17.08 -10.65 9.92
C ARG A 219 17.97 -9.68 9.13
N ASN A 220 17.42 -8.99 8.12
CA ASN A 220 18.17 -8.03 7.33
C ASN A 220 18.51 -6.75 8.07
N TYR A 221 17.71 -6.40 9.09
CA TYR A 221 18.02 -5.31 9.99
C TYR A 221 19.27 -5.62 10.83
N PHE A 222 19.43 -6.86 11.31
CA PHE A 222 20.53 -7.24 12.20
C PHE A 222 21.79 -7.77 11.51
N ASN A 223 21.67 -8.61 10.47
CA ASN A 223 22.77 -9.50 10.09
C ASN A 223 23.14 -9.52 8.61
N GLY A 224 22.77 -8.46 7.87
CA GLY A 224 23.35 -8.14 6.56
C GLY A 224 23.63 -9.32 5.62
N ALA A 225 22.59 -9.74 4.88
CA ALA A 225 22.64 -10.49 3.61
C ALA A 225 22.84 -12.01 3.63
N TYR A 226 21.75 -12.72 3.31
CA TYR A 226 21.77 -14.02 2.62
C TYR A 226 20.87 -13.96 1.37
N TYR A 227 21.45 -13.56 0.23
CA TYR A 227 20.70 -13.33 -1.01
C TYR A 227 20.05 -14.58 -1.61
N LYS A 228 20.62 -15.77 -1.36
CA LYS A 228 20.16 -17.02 -2.01
C LYS A 228 18.79 -17.47 -1.50
N PHE A 229 18.57 -17.43 -0.17
CA PHE A 229 17.29 -17.85 0.42
C PHE A 229 16.16 -16.89 0.04
N GLU A 230 16.44 -15.58 0.05
CA GLU A 230 15.43 -14.59 -0.30
C GLU A 230 15.01 -14.65 -1.77
N LYS A 231 15.94 -15.02 -2.68
CA LYS A 231 15.61 -15.25 -4.09
C LYS A 231 14.59 -16.36 -4.25
N ILE A 232 14.84 -17.49 -3.59
CA ILE A 232 13.90 -18.63 -3.58
C ILE A 232 12.57 -18.19 -2.98
N TYR A 233 12.60 -17.48 -1.85
CA TYR A 233 11.40 -16.97 -1.20
C TYR A 233 10.57 -16.07 -2.12
N SER A 234 11.16 -15.12 -2.85
CA SER A 234 10.33 -14.23 -3.69
C SER A 234 9.78 -14.94 -4.92
N ILE A 235 10.45 -15.96 -5.46
CA ILE A 235 9.89 -16.82 -6.52
C ILE A 235 8.71 -17.62 -5.97
N VAL A 236 8.90 -18.32 -4.85
CA VAL A 236 7.86 -19.12 -4.19
C VAL A 236 6.68 -18.21 -3.80
N GLY A 237 6.97 -17.05 -3.22
CA GLY A 237 5.97 -16.05 -2.84
C GLY A 237 5.19 -15.51 -4.05
N MET A 238 5.85 -15.27 -5.18
CA MET A 238 5.18 -14.88 -6.43
C MET A 238 4.23 -15.96 -6.95
N VAL A 239 4.65 -17.24 -6.94
CA VAL A 239 3.80 -18.36 -7.39
C VAL A 239 2.61 -18.55 -6.46
N LEU A 240 2.84 -18.61 -5.15
CA LEU A 240 1.78 -18.81 -4.16
C LEU A 240 0.81 -17.62 -4.09
N SER A 241 1.29 -16.37 -4.21
CA SER A 241 0.40 -15.19 -4.26
C SER A 241 -0.49 -15.18 -5.51
N ASN A 242 0.02 -15.62 -6.66
CA ASN A 242 -0.79 -15.83 -7.87
C ASN A 242 -1.88 -16.89 -7.64
N ILE A 243 -1.54 -18.03 -7.03
CA ILE A 243 -2.51 -19.09 -6.70
C ILE A 243 -3.58 -18.53 -5.76
N CYS A 244 -3.21 -17.79 -4.72
CA CYS A 244 -4.15 -17.13 -3.82
C CYS A 244 -5.07 -16.15 -4.56
N PHE A 245 -4.52 -15.34 -5.46
CA PHE A 245 -5.30 -14.40 -6.26
C PHE A 245 -6.30 -15.11 -7.17
N LEU A 246 -5.88 -16.18 -7.86
CA LEU A 246 -6.77 -17.00 -8.68
C LEU A 246 -7.86 -17.66 -7.85
N PHE A 247 -7.54 -18.18 -6.66
CA PHE A 247 -8.53 -18.76 -5.76
C PHE A 247 -9.54 -17.74 -5.25
N MET A 248 -9.09 -16.51 -4.96
CA MET A 248 -10.00 -15.41 -4.60
C MET A 248 -10.95 -15.04 -5.75
N ILE A 249 -10.45 -15.01 -6.99
CA ILE A 249 -11.29 -14.79 -8.19
C ILE A 249 -12.27 -15.95 -8.38
N CYS A 250 -11.79 -17.20 -8.34
CA CYS A 250 -12.64 -18.38 -8.49
C CYS A 250 -13.73 -18.41 -7.42
N PHE A 251 -13.38 -18.03 -6.19
CA PHE A 251 -14.33 -17.92 -5.08
C PHE A 251 -15.39 -16.85 -5.35
N LEU A 252 -14.98 -15.67 -5.83
CA LEU A 252 -15.91 -14.60 -6.21
C LEU A 252 -16.88 -15.03 -7.31
N ILE A 253 -16.38 -15.74 -8.33
CA ILE A 253 -17.20 -16.25 -9.44
C ILE A 253 -18.15 -17.34 -8.95
N ALA A 254 -17.64 -18.35 -8.24
CA ALA A 254 -18.42 -19.51 -7.79
C ALA A 254 -19.54 -19.12 -6.81
N ASN A 255 -19.32 -18.07 -6.01
CA ASN A 255 -20.30 -17.59 -5.04
C ASN A 255 -21.04 -16.35 -5.51
N HIS A 256 -20.94 -15.96 -6.78
CA HIS A 256 -21.53 -14.71 -7.28
C HIS A 256 -23.02 -14.57 -6.93
N ASP A 257 -23.81 -15.64 -7.10
CA ASP A 257 -25.26 -15.59 -6.87
C ASP A 257 -25.62 -15.53 -5.38
N ILE A 258 -24.87 -16.24 -4.54
CA ILE A 258 -25.02 -16.17 -3.07
C ILE A 258 -24.61 -14.78 -2.58
N LEU A 259 -23.50 -14.26 -3.11
CA LEU A 259 -22.99 -12.93 -2.79
C LEU A 259 -23.97 -11.85 -3.22
N ARG A 260 -24.65 -11.99 -4.36
CA ARG A 260 -25.67 -11.05 -4.86
C ARG A 260 -26.82 -10.83 -3.87
N HIS A 261 -27.18 -11.86 -3.11
CA HIS A 261 -28.21 -11.77 -2.05
C HIS A 261 -27.65 -11.43 -0.67
N SER A 262 -26.33 -11.47 -0.49
CA SER A 262 -25.66 -11.03 0.74
C SER A 262 -25.63 -9.50 0.84
N ARG A 263 -25.42 -8.97 2.05
CA ARG A 263 -25.26 -7.51 2.25
C ARG A 263 -24.11 -7.00 1.36
N VAL A 264 -24.37 -5.92 0.60
CA VAL A 264 -23.47 -5.34 -0.40
C VAL A 264 -22.06 -5.04 0.15
N GLU A 265 -21.96 -4.72 1.44
CA GLU A 265 -20.68 -4.45 2.10
C GLU A 265 -19.79 -5.69 2.22
N ASN A 266 -20.35 -6.88 2.28
CA ASN A 266 -19.55 -8.09 2.32
C ASN A 266 -18.82 -8.31 0.97
N ILE A 267 -19.55 -8.09 -0.12
CA ILE A 267 -19.00 -8.22 -1.47
C ILE A 267 -17.84 -7.25 -1.67
N SER A 268 -17.93 -6.01 -1.19
CA SER A 268 -16.86 -5.02 -1.34
C SER A 268 -15.59 -5.38 -0.56
N MET A 269 -15.70 -5.99 0.63
CA MET A 269 -14.53 -6.49 1.38
C MET A 269 -13.80 -7.59 0.61
N LEU A 270 -14.57 -8.53 0.05
CA LEU A 270 -14.03 -9.66 -0.69
C LEU A 270 -13.40 -9.23 -2.01
N ILE A 271 -14.02 -8.30 -2.72
CA ILE A 271 -13.44 -7.67 -3.91
C ILE A 271 -12.16 -6.91 -3.54
N GLY A 272 -12.16 -6.10 -2.47
CA GLY A 272 -10.99 -5.35 -2.03
C GLY A 272 -9.81 -6.26 -1.67
N SER A 273 -10.05 -7.34 -0.92
CA SER A 273 -9.02 -8.34 -0.59
C SER A 273 -8.50 -9.09 -1.82
N THR A 274 -9.35 -9.34 -2.81
CA THR A 274 -8.92 -9.92 -4.11
C THR A 274 -7.97 -8.99 -4.84
N HIS A 275 -8.29 -7.69 -4.92
CA HIS A 275 -7.40 -6.68 -5.51
C HIS A 275 -6.07 -6.60 -4.78
N LEU A 276 -6.08 -6.64 -3.44
CA LEU A 276 -4.85 -6.67 -2.65
C LEU A 276 -4.01 -7.92 -2.92
N SER A 277 -4.63 -9.08 -3.12
CA SER A 277 -3.92 -10.31 -3.50
C SER A 277 -3.23 -10.16 -4.86
N GLY A 278 -3.86 -9.47 -5.81
CA GLY A 278 -3.24 -9.06 -7.07
C GLY A 278 -2.04 -8.13 -6.87
N ILE A 279 -2.17 -7.09 -6.03
CA ILE A 279 -1.07 -6.19 -5.69
C ILE A 279 0.08 -6.93 -5.02
N MET A 280 -0.22 -7.86 -4.11
CA MET A 280 0.79 -8.70 -3.45
C MET A 280 1.62 -9.48 -4.47
N THR A 281 0.97 -10.03 -5.50
CA THR A 281 1.66 -10.69 -6.60
C THR A 281 2.64 -9.76 -7.32
N VAL A 282 2.19 -8.54 -7.64
CA VAL A 282 3.05 -7.52 -8.29
C VAL A 282 4.23 -7.16 -7.38
N LEU A 283 4.03 -7.04 -6.07
CA LEU A 283 5.11 -6.77 -5.12
C LEU A 283 6.17 -7.88 -5.12
N TYR A 284 5.76 -9.15 -5.14
CA TYR A 284 6.69 -10.28 -5.22
C TYR A 284 7.46 -10.28 -6.55
N LEU A 285 6.81 -9.94 -7.67
CA LEU A 285 7.47 -9.79 -8.96
C LEU A 285 8.51 -8.65 -8.94
N VAL A 286 8.15 -7.49 -8.40
CA VAL A 286 9.07 -6.35 -8.29
C VAL A 286 10.27 -6.68 -7.41
N ASP A 287 10.05 -7.35 -6.27
CA ASP A 287 11.14 -7.82 -5.40
C ASP A 287 12.08 -8.79 -6.14
N PHE A 288 11.51 -9.72 -6.92
CA PHE A 288 12.28 -10.63 -7.75
C PHE A 288 13.13 -9.91 -8.81
N ILE A 289 12.54 -8.94 -9.54
CA ILE A 289 13.26 -8.15 -10.55
C ILE A 289 14.42 -7.37 -9.92
N ILE A 290 14.20 -6.76 -8.74
CA ILE A 290 15.24 -6.01 -8.02
C ILE A 290 16.39 -6.95 -7.63
N MET A 291 16.09 -8.17 -7.18
CA MET A 291 17.13 -9.16 -6.85
C MET A 291 17.91 -9.63 -8.08
N LYS A 292 17.23 -9.88 -9.20
CA LYS A 292 17.89 -10.32 -10.44
C LYS A 292 18.91 -9.27 -10.92
N LYS A 293 18.52 -7.99 -10.96
CA LYS A 293 19.42 -6.88 -11.36
C LYS A 293 20.64 -6.72 -10.47
N LYS A 294 20.57 -7.13 -9.19
CA LYS A 294 21.69 -7.03 -8.25
C LYS A 294 22.70 -8.17 -8.40
N LEU A 295 22.33 -9.27 -9.05
CA LEU A 295 23.24 -10.38 -9.33
C LEU A 295 24.02 -10.19 -10.65
N GLU A 296 23.50 -9.34 -11.53
CA GLU A 296 24.11 -9.01 -12.83
C GLU A 296 25.12 -7.85 -12.73
N ASN A 297 25.20 -7.16 -11.58
CA ASN A 297 26.17 -6.10 -11.27
C ASN A 297 27.07 -6.52 -10.11
#